data_AF-A0A1G4S0L8-F1
#
_entry.id   AF-A0A1G4S0L8-F1
#
_cell.length_a   1.000
_cell.length_b   1.000
_cell.length_c   1.000
_cell.angle_alpha   90.00
_cell.angle_beta   90.00
_cell.angle_gamma   90.00
#
_symmetry.space_group_name_H-M   'P 1'
#
loop_
_entity.id
_entity.type
_entity.pdbx_description
1 polymer ?
#
loop_
_entity_poly.entity_id
_entity_poly.type
_entity_poly.pdbx_seq_one_letter_code
_entity_poly.pdbx_strand_id
1 'polypeptide(L)' 'MEKAVVFGVAGQADLWIADLDAGTVKPLGSPVGELAQVVADVRKTGGTFVKKVDFAIAVSSAQAVFSGHVDG' A
#
# COMPACT_ATOMS: atom_id res chain seq x y z
N MET A 1 -12.65 -5.20 12.67
CA MET A 1 -11.33 -4.65 12.30
C MET A 1 -11.00 -5.12 10.90
N GLU A 2 -10.48 -4.24 10.06
CA GLU A 2 -9.92 -4.64 8.77
C GLU A 2 -8.59 -5.36 9.03
N LYS A 3 -8.36 -6.47 8.32
CA LYS A 3 -7.24 -7.39 8.59
C LYS A 3 -6.19 -7.39 7.48
N ALA A 4 -6.51 -6.76 6.36
CA ALA A 4 -5.62 -6.66 5.23
C ALA A 4 -5.63 -5.24 4.63
N VAL A 5 -4.46 -4.79 4.18
CA VAL A 5 -4.28 -3.50 3.52
C VAL A 5 -3.59 -3.75 2.18
N VAL A 6 -4.22 -3.28 1.09
CA VAL A 6 -3.60 -3.24 -0.24
C VAL A 6 -2.94 -1.89 -0.43
N PHE A 7 -1.68 -1.88 -0.85
CA PHE A 7 -0.92 -0.65 -1.06
C PHE A 7 0.04 -0.77 -2.26
N GLY A 8 0.39 0.38 -2.82
CA GLY A 8 1.45 0.52 -3.80
C GLY A 8 2.37 1.66 -3.38
N VAL A 9 3.62 1.62 -3.83
CA VAL A 9 4.60 2.69 -3.57
C VAL A 9 4.71 3.56 -4.82
N ALA A 10 4.74 4.88 -4.65
CA ALA A 10 4.89 5.81 -5.78
C ALA A 10 6.14 5.48 -6.60
N GLY A 11 6.03 5.53 -7.93
CA GLY A 11 7.09 5.11 -8.84
C GLY A 11 7.24 3.60 -9.04
N GLN A 12 6.49 2.77 -8.30
CA GLN A 12 6.48 1.31 -8.48
C GLN A 12 5.18 0.85 -9.16
N ALA A 13 5.30 -0.10 -10.09
CA ALA A 13 4.17 -0.69 -10.79
C ALA A 13 3.49 -1.82 -9.98
N ASP A 14 4.18 -2.39 -9.00
CA ASP A 14 3.66 -3.51 -8.23
C ASP A 14 2.69 -3.05 -7.14
N LEU A 15 1.80 -3.97 -6.76
CA LEU A 15 0.92 -3.84 -5.60
C LEU A 15 1.24 -4.91 -4.59
N TRP A 16 1.03 -4.57 -3.33
CA TRP A 16 1.29 -5.42 -2.19
C TRP A 16 0.04 -5.54 -1.34
N ILE A 17 -0.06 -6.65 -0.64
CA ILE A 17 -1.04 -6.87 0.41
C ILE A 17 -0.33 -7.20 1.71
N ALA A 18 -0.59 -6.40 2.75
CA ALA A 18 -0.23 -6.72 4.12
C ALA A 18 -1.42 -7.45 4.75
N ASP A 19 -1.22 -8.68 5.18
CA ASP A 19 -2.15 -9.42 6.05
C ASP A 19 -1.65 -9.30 7.49
N LEU A 20 -2.41 -8.58 8.31
CA LEU A 20 -2.06 -8.22 9.67
C LEU A 20 -2.34 -9.35 10.68
N ASP A 21 -3.26 -10.27 10.34
CA ASP A 21 -3.51 -11.46 11.15
C ASP A 21 -2.39 -12.48 10.94
N ALA A 22 -1.96 -12.66 9.69
CA ALA A 22 -0.86 -13.56 9.34
C ALA A 22 0.53 -12.95 9.61
N GLY A 23 0.62 -11.62 9.75
CA GLY A 23 1.89 -10.91 9.90
C GLY A 23 2.76 -10.98 8.64
N THR A 24 2.15 -10.96 7.45
CA THR A 24 2.88 -11.10 6.18
C THR A 24 2.63 -9.95 5.22
N VAL A 25 3.61 -9.69 4.35
CA VAL A 25 3.47 -8.78 3.20
C VAL A 25 3.82 -9.58 1.94
N LYS A 26 2.93 -9.56 0.95
CA LYS A 26 3.11 -10.32 -0.29
C LYS A 26 2.79 -9.48 -1.52
N PRO A 27 3.44 -9.73 -2.66
CA PRO A 27 2.98 -9.16 -3.94
C PRO A 27 1.55 -9.63 -4.20
N LEU A 28 0.68 -8.70 -4.58
CA LEU A 28 -0.71 -9.02 -4.91
C LEU A 28 -0.83 -9.64 -6.31
N GLY A 29 0.16 -9.43 -7.18
CA GLY A 29 0.10 -9.77 -8.60
C GLY A 29 -0.84 -8.82 -9.35
N SER A 30 -1.37 -9.28 -10.49
CA SER A 30 -2.33 -8.50 -11.27
C SER A 30 -3.69 -8.44 -10.56
N PRO A 31 -4.16 -7.25 -10.13
CA PRO A 31 -5.49 -7.13 -9.54
C PRO A 31 -6.56 -7.44 -10.57
N VAL A 32 -7.71 -7.93 -10.11
CA VAL A 32 -8.87 -8.28 -10.95
C VAL A 32 -10.13 -7.57 -10.44
N GLY A 33 -11.17 -7.50 -11.28
CA GLY A 33 -12.47 -6.93 -10.93
C GLY A 33 -12.40 -5.43 -10.57
N GLU A 34 -13.21 -5.01 -9.60
CA GLU A 34 -13.32 -3.62 -9.15
C GLU A 34 -11.96 -3.05 -8.69
N LEU A 35 -11.13 -3.86 -8.01
CA LEU A 35 -9.81 -3.42 -7.56
C LEU A 35 -8.92 -3.01 -8.73
N ALA A 36 -8.98 -3.74 -9.86
CA ALA A 36 -8.20 -3.39 -11.05
C ALA A 36 -8.63 -2.03 -11.62
N GLN A 37 -9.93 -1.73 -11.60
CA GLN A 37 -10.47 -0.45 -12.08
C GLN A 37 -10.03 0.71 -11.17
N VAL A 38 -10.19 0.56 -9.86
CA VAL A 38 -9.76 1.56 -8.87
C VAL A 38 -8.25 1.85 -9.01
N VAL A 39 -7.42 0.81 -9.10
CA VAL A 39 -5.97 0.96 -9.29
C VAL A 39 -5.66 1.71 -10.58
N ALA A 40 -6.30 1.36 -11.69
CA ALA A 40 -6.08 2.02 -12.98
C ALA A 40 -6.43 3.51 -12.91
N ASP A 41 -7.54 3.88 -12.28
CA ASP A 41 -7.99 5.27 -12.22
C ASP A 41 -7.16 6.12 -11.27
N VAL A 42 -6.75 5.56 -10.13
CA VAL A 42 -5.85 6.22 -9.18
C VAL A 42 -4.48 6.47 -9.82
N ARG A 43 -3.94 5.50 -10.56
CA ARG A 43 -2.64 5.65 -11.24
C ARG A 43 -2.67 6.65 -12.40
N LYS A 44 -3.78 6.76 -13.14
CA LYS A 44 -3.95 7.80 -14.18
C LYS A 44 -3.98 9.21 -13.58
N THR A 45 -4.57 9.37 -12.40
CA THR A 45 -4.76 10.68 -11.76
C THR A 45 -3.61 11.06 -10.83
N GLY A 46 -2.72 10.12 -10.50
CA GLY A 46 -1.59 10.35 -9.59
C GLY A 46 -2.01 10.53 -8.12
N GLY A 47 -3.20 10.06 -7.74
CA GLY A 47 -3.75 10.21 -6.40
C GLY A 47 -3.51 9.02 -5.46
N THR A 48 -4.20 9.04 -4.32
CA THR A 48 -4.25 7.94 -3.35
C THR A 48 -5.69 7.51 -3.11
N PHE A 49 -5.95 6.20 -3.08
CA PHE A 49 -7.24 5.65 -2.64
C PHE A 49 -7.14 5.20 -1.18
N VAL A 50 -7.87 5.87 -0.30
CA VAL A 50 -7.85 5.59 1.15
C VAL A 50 -9.26 5.24 1.60
N LYS A 51 -9.43 4.03 2.16
CA LYS A 51 -10.70 3.58 2.74
C LYS A 51 -10.42 2.84 4.03
N LYS A 52 -10.89 3.38 5.15
CA LYS A 52 -10.69 2.83 6.50
C LYS A 52 -9.21 2.59 6.87
N VAL A 53 -8.31 3.36 6.29
CA VAL A 53 -6.89 3.43 6.68
C VAL A 53 -6.68 4.81 7.28
N ASP A 54 -6.25 4.86 8.53
CA ASP A 54 -6.08 6.10 9.30
C ASP A 54 -4.76 6.82 8.97
N PHE A 55 -3.67 6.04 8.84
CA PHE A 55 -2.33 6.54 8.55
C PHE A 55 -1.56 5.57 7.66
N ALA A 56 -0.96 6.08 6.59
CA ALA A 56 -0.05 5.33 5.72
C ALA A 56 0.99 6.27 5.11
N ILE A 57 2.26 5.86 5.18
CA ILE A 57 3.39 6.58 4.59
C ILE A 57 4.36 5.58 3.96
N ALA A 58 4.98 5.98 2.86
CA ALA A 58 6.14 5.28 2.31
C ALA A 58 7.41 5.90 2.91
N VAL A 59 8.37 5.05 3.28
CA VAL A 59 9.64 5.42 3.92
C VAL A 59 10.78 4.71 3.21
N SER A 60 12.00 5.24 3.33
CA SER A 60 13.18 4.70 2.66
C SER A 60 13.56 3.30 3.15
N SER A 61 13.36 3.01 4.44
CA SER A 61 13.70 1.72 5.03
C SER A 61 12.94 1.44 6.33
N ALA A 62 12.78 0.16 6.66
CA ALA A 62 12.24 -0.25 7.95
C ALA A 62 13.15 0.20 9.11
N GLN A 63 14.48 0.18 8.92
CA GLN A 63 15.44 0.63 9.93
C GLN A 63 15.25 2.10 10.31
N ALA A 64 14.96 2.98 9.34
CA ALA A 64 14.67 4.39 9.60
C ALA A 64 13.45 4.54 10.52
N VAL A 65 12.38 3.78 10.27
CA VAL A 65 11.19 3.79 11.13
C VAL A 65 11.52 3.29 12.53
N PHE A 66 12.25 2.17 12.64
CA PHE A 66 12.63 1.62 13.95
C PHE A 66 13.59 2.52 14.74
N SER A 67 14.31 3.44 14.08
CA SER A 67 15.12 4.47 14.73
C SER A 67 14.33 5.76 15.02
N GLY A 68 13.01 5.78 14.78
CA GLY A 68 12.14 6.93 15.02
C GLY A 68 12.19 8.02 13.94
N HIS A 69 12.76 7.73 12.77
CA HIS A 69 12.84 8.66 11.65
C HIS A 69 11.74 8.40 10.62
N VAL A 70 11.18 9.48 10.09
CA VAL A 70 10.29 9.48 8.92
C VAL A 70 10.93 10.38 7.88
N ASP A 71 11.09 9.87 6.66
CA ASP A 71 11.54 10.69 5.53
C ASP A 71 10.40 11.63 5.11
N GLY A 72 10.70 12.92 4.92
CA GLY A 72 9.74 13.97 4.57
C GLY A 72 10.37 15.03 3.68
#